data_AF-A0A820LID9-F1
#
_entry.id   AF-A0A820LID9-F1
#
_cell.length_a   1.000
_cell.length_b   1.000
_cell.length_c   1.000
_cell.angle_alpha   90.00
_cell.angle_beta   90.00
_cell.angle_gamma   90.00
#
_symmetry.space_group_name_H-M   'P 1'
#
loop_
_entity.id
_entity.type
_entity.pdbx_description
1 polymer ?
#
loop_
_entity_poly.entity_id
_entity_poly.type
_entity_poly.pdbx_seq_one_letter_code
_entity_poly.pdbx_strand_id
1 'polypeptide(L)'
;MLIDENNKIARLANYILGMEFLNPILNAIWQAINNPTLEKTLNRHAIIYNIKSLILDKNPHITVPQHLQAFFFSQLSLWIENALLARDEYKLDHHYMIKPDEKNINRITPIDYSNTGIIQSSTMWSDGLHQFLQLKHRLKLTPLN
;
A
#
# COMPACT_ATOMS: atom_id res chain seq x y z
N MET A 1 -27.71 26.97 17.45
CA MET A 1 -26.75 25.90 17.79
C MET A 1 -26.14 25.41 16.47
N LEU A 2 -25.04 26.03 16.02
CA LEU A 2 -24.49 25.89 14.64
C LEU A 2 -22.96 26.12 14.59
N ILE A 3 -22.24 25.87 15.68
CA ILE A 3 -20.82 26.28 15.80
C ILE A 3 -19.84 25.08 15.90
N ASP A 4 -20.32 23.84 16.05
CA ASP A 4 -19.43 22.71 16.38
C ASP A 4 -19.00 21.84 15.18
N GLU A 5 -19.60 22.02 14.00
CA GLU A 5 -19.30 21.18 12.81
C GLU A 5 -18.31 21.80 11.82
N ASN A 6 -17.95 23.08 11.99
CA ASN A 6 -17.13 23.82 11.02
C ASN A 6 -15.63 23.45 11.04
N ASN A 7 -15.22 22.58 11.97
CA ASN A 7 -13.82 22.14 12.11
C ASN A 7 -13.58 20.73 11.53
N LYS A 8 -14.61 20.10 10.97
CA LYS A 8 -14.50 18.82 10.25
C LYS A 8 -14.52 19.11 8.76
N ILE A 9 -13.37 19.01 8.09
CA ILE A 9 -13.35 19.01 6.62
C ILE A 9 -14.15 17.79 6.17
N ALA A 10 -15.26 18.02 5.48
CA ALA A 10 -16.02 16.96 4.82
C ALA A 10 -15.13 16.32 3.75
N ARG A 11 -14.42 15.26 4.12
CA ARG A 11 -13.69 14.41 3.17
C ARG A 11 -14.64 13.33 2.70
N LEU A 12 -14.86 13.24 1.39
CA LEU A 12 -15.47 12.06 0.78
C LEU A 12 -14.48 10.90 0.93
N ALA A 13 -14.49 10.23 2.09
CA ALA A 13 -13.74 9.01 2.35
C ALA A 13 -14.44 7.78 1.72
N ASN A 14 -14.97 7.97 0.51
CA ASN A 14 -15.69 6.91 -0.17
C ASN A 14 -14.67 5.98 -0.81
N TYR A 15 -14.82 4.69 -0.54
CA TYR A 15 -14.28 3.62 -1.35
C TYR A 15 -14.57 3.91 -2.83
N ILE A 16 -13.54 4.22 -3.60
CA ILE A 16 -13.68 4.40 -5.04
C ILE A 16 -13.87 3.00 -5.62
N LEU A 17 -15.12 2.68 -6.00
CA LEU A 17 -15.47 1.46 -6.74
C LEU A 17 -14.51 1.30 -7.92
N GLY A 18 -13.86 0.14 -8.03
CA GLY A 18 -12.82 -0.13 -9.04
C GLY A 18 -11.39 -0.11 -8.51
N MET A 19 -11.13 0.29 -7.26
CA MET A 19 -9.81 0.13 -6.63
C MET A 19 -9.42 -1.35 -6.48
N GLU A 20 -10.38 -2.28 -6.48
CA GLU A 20 -10.12 -3.72 -6.52
C GLU A 20 -9.36 -4.18 -7.77
N PHE A 21 -9.46 -3.45 -8.89
CA PHE A 21 -8.69 -3.74 -10.11
C PHE A 21 -7.19 -3.47 -9.94
N LEU A 22 -6.80 -2.77 -8.87
CA LEU A 22 -5.40 -2.50 -8.54
C LEU A 22 -4.80 -3.61 -7.67
N ASN A 23 -5.60 -4.49 -7.06
CA ASN A 23 -5.06 -5.59 -6.25
C ASN A 23 -4.12 -6.52 -7.04
N PRO A 24 -4.42 -6.92 -8.29
CA PRO A 24 -3.47 -7.68 -9.12
C PRO A 24 -2.17 -6.92 -9.38
N ILE A 25 -2.25 -5.59 -9.54
CA ILE A 25 -1.08 -4.71 -9.73
C ILE A 25 -0.21 -4.69 -8.47
N LEU A 26 -0.80 -4.45 -7.30
CA LEU A 26 -0.07 -4.43 -6.04
C LEU A 26 0.59 -5.79 -5.77
N ASN A 27 -0.10 -6.88 -6.07
CA ASN A 27 0.48 -8.22 -6.02
C ASN A 27 1.64 -8.40 -6.99
N ALA A 28 1.53 -7.91 -8.23
CA ALA A 28 2.60 -7.98 -9.22
C ALA A 28 3.83 -7.17 -8.79
N ILE A 29 3.63 -5.97 -8.24
CA ILE A 29 4.70 -5.15 -7.64
C ILE A 29 5.37 -5.93 -6.50
N TRP A 30 4.56 -6.50 -5.58
CA TRP A 30 5.07 -7.25 -4.44
C TRP A 30 5.88 -8.49 -4.85
N GLN A 31 5.42 -9.22 -5.87
CA GLN A 31 6.17 -10.36 -6.42
C GLN A 31 7.46 -9.91 -7.12
N ALA A 32 7.40 -8.80 -7.86
CA ALA A 32 8.56 -8.24 -8.54
C ALA A 32 9.65 -7.86 -7.54
N ILE A 33 9.33 -7.08 -6.50
CA ILE A 33 10.34 -6.66 -5.50
C ILE A 33 10.95 -7.87 -4.77
N ASN A 34 10.19 -8.94 -4.52
CA ASN A 34 10.68 -10.11 -3.81
C ASN A 34 11.41 -11.11 -4.73
N ASN A 35 11.57 -10.77 -6.02
CA ASN A 35 12.34 -11.58 -6.95
C ASN A 35 13.85 -11.43 -6.65
N PRO A 36 14.54 -12.51 -6.24
CA PRO A 36 15.96 -12.46 -5.85
C PRO A 36 16.90 -12.05 -6.99
N THR A 37 16.42 -12.04 -8.24
CA THR A 37 17.20 -11.61 -9.41
C THR A 37 17.44 -10.10 -9.43
N LEU A 38 16.57 -9.30 -8.80
CA LEU A 38 16.65 -7.83 -8.84
C LEU A 38 17.63 -7.23 -7.83
N GLU A 39 18.00 -7.95 -6.77
CA GLU A 39 18.64 -7.37 -5.59
C GLU A 39 20.17 -7.29 -5.63
N LYS A 40 20.85 -8.03 -6.51
CA LYS A 40 22.27 -8.31 -6.26
C LYS A 40 23.24 -7.11 -6.35
N THR A 41 22.88 -5.99 -7.00
CA THR A 41 23.85 -4.89 -7.23
C THR A 41 23.24 -3.53 -7.61
N LEU A 42 21.92 -3.36 -7.57
CA LEU A 42 21.27 -2.23 -8.25
C LEU A 42 20.83 -1.13 -7.28
N ASN A 43 21.06 0.14 -7.65
CA ASN A 43 20.59 1.28 -6.86
C ASN A 43 19.06 1.38 -6.89
N ARG A 44 18.47 2.05 -5.89
CA ARG A 44 17.01 2.16 -5.70
C ARG A 44 16.28 2.69 -6.94
N HIS A 45 16.86 3.68 -7.63
CA HIS A 45 16.26 4.25 -8.83
C HIS A 45 16.17 3.25 -9.99
N ALA A 46 17.22 2.46 -10.19
CA ALA A 46 17.26 1.44 -11.21
C ALA A 46 16.40 0.21 -10.85
N ILE A 47 16.19 -0.10 -9.56
CA ILE A 47 15.18 -1.08 -9.13
C ILE A 47 13.78 -0.61 -9.54
N ILE A 48 13.42 0.64 -9.23
CA ILE A 48 12.11 1.22 -9.59
C ILE A 48 11.90 1.18 -11.11
N TYR A 49 12.91 1.60 -11.88
CA TYR A 49 12.85 1.57 -13.35
C TYR A 49 12.60 0.15 -13.89
N ASN A 50 13.33 -0.85 -13.40
CA ASN A 50 13.18 -2.24 -13.85
C ASN A 50 11.84 -2.87 -13.47
N ILE A 51 11.33 -2.57 -12.28
CA ILE A 51 10.01 -3.07 -11.87
C ILE A 51 8.93 -2.39 -12.70
N LYS A 52 9.07 -1.09 -12.96
CA LYS A 52 8.17 -0.35 -13.84
C LYS A 52 8.14 -0.96 -15.25
N SER A 53 9.28 -1.19 -15.88
CA SER A 53 9.32 -1.84 -17.20
C SER A 53 8.77 -3.27 -17.15
N LEU A 54 9.07 -4.06 -16.11
CA LEU A 54 8.52 -5.40 -15.95
C LEU A 54 6.98 -5.41 -15.91
N ILE A 55 6.38 -4.48 -15.17
CA ILE A 55 4.92 -4.40 -15.03
C ILE A 55 4.28 -3.94 -16.34
N LEU A 56 4.88 -2.98 -17.03
CA LEU A 56 4.33 -2.40 -18.25
C LEU A 56 4.53 -3.28 -19.48
N ASP A 57 5.68 -3.96 -19.60
CA ASP A 57 6.07 -4.67 -20.82
C ASP A 57 5.69 -6.16 -20.79
N LYS A 58 5.60 -6.79 -19.61
CA LYS A 58 5.51 -8.27 -19.51
C LYS A 58 4.22 -8.85 -18.92
N ASN A 59 3.24 -8.03 -18.54
CA ASN A 59 2.01 -8.52 -17.93
C ASN A 59 0.77 -8.32 -18.83
N PRO A 60 0.54 -9.20 -19.82
CA PRO A 60 -0.66 -9.15 -20.68
C PRO A 60 -1.97 -9.40 -19.90
N HIS A 61 -1.89 -9.85 -18.64
CA HIS A 61 -3.05 -10.08 -17.77
C HIS A 61 -3.45 -8.87 -16.93
N ILE A 62 -2.64 -7.81 -16.87
CA ILE A 62 -2.98 -6.59 -16.13
C ILE A 62 -3.64 -5.62 -17.09
N THR A 63 -4.96 -5.73 -17.22
CA THR A 63 -5.77 -4.78 -17.99
C THR A 63 -6.20 -3.64 -17.08
N VAL A 64 -5.52 -2.50 -17.17
CA VAL A 64 -5.93 -1.27 -16.48
C VAL A 64 -7.02 -0.57 -17.30
N PRO A 65 -8.22 -0.32 -16.74
CA PRO A 65 -9.28 0.42 -17.43
C PRO A 65 -8.77 1.75 -17.95
N GLN A 66 -9.17 2.15 -19.16
CA GLN A 66 -8.65 3.36 -19.84
C GLN A 66 -8.75 4.61 -18.97
N HIS A 67 -9.86 4.78 -18.23
CA HIS A 67 -10.06 5.93 -17.36
C HIS A 67 -9.17 5.93 -16.10
N LEU A 68 -8.57 4.80 -15.74
CA LEU A 68 -7.63 4.67 -14.60
C LEU A 68 -6.17 4.67 -15.04
N GLN A 69 -5.86 4.60 -16.34
CA GLN A 69 -4.49 4.50 -16.82
C GLN A 69 -3.63 5.68 -16.39
N ALA A 70 -4.11 6.91 -16.59
CA ALA A 70 -3.36 8.12 -16.20
C ALA A 70 -3.02 8.12 -14.69
N PHE A 71 -4.00 7.76 -13.85
CA PHE A 71 -3.80 7.60 -12.42
C PHE A 71 -2.78 6.50 -12.12
N PHE A 72 -2.96 5.30 -12.68
CA PHE A 72 -2.06 4.17 -12.51
C PHE A 72 -0.60 4.53 -12.85
N PHE A 73 -0.36 5.13 -14.02
CA PHE A 73 1.00 5.51 -14.43
C PHE A 73 1.63 6.57 -13.52
N SER A 74 0.82 7.49 -12.99
CA SER A 74 1.29 8.51 -12.05
C SER A 74 1.66 7.92 -10.68
N GLN A 75 0.92 6.91 -10.21
CA GLN A 75 1.09 6.31 -8.89
C GLN A 75 2.08 5.15 -8.84
N LEU A 76 2.36 4.52 -9.99
CA LEU A 76 3.15 3.29 -10.06
C LEU A 76 4.53 3.42 -9.38
N SER A 77 5.23 4.54 -9.59
CA SER A 77 6.55 4.75 -8.98
C SER A 77 6.45 4.85 -7.45
N LEU A 78 5.45 5.58 -6.95
CA LEU A 78 5.18 5.73 -5.51
C LEU A 78 4.81 4.39 -4.87
N TRP A 79 3.99 3.58 -5.53
CA TRP A 79 3.65 2.25 -5.03
C TRP A 79 4.87 1.33 -4.97
N ILE A 80 5.77 1.38 -5.96
CA ILE A 80 7.01 0.60 -5.92
C ILE A 80 7.89 1.05 -4.74
N GLU A 81 8.02 2.36 -4.51
CA GLU A 81 8.73 2.90 -3.35
C GLU A 81 8.13 2.44 -2.03
N ASN A 82 6.81 2.56 -1.87
CA ASN A 82 6.11 2.09 -0.68
C ASN A 82 6.23 0.58 -0.46
N ALA A 83 6.29 -0.21 -1.55
CA ALA A 83 6.51 -1.64 -1.47
C ALA A 83 7.92 -1.95 -0.94
N LEU A 84 8.94 -1.21 -1.38
CA LEU A 84 10.31 -1.31 -0.86
C LEU A 84 10.38 -0.87 0.61
N LEU A 85 9.74 0.24 0.97
CA LEU A 85 9.64 0.69 2.37
C LEU A 85 8.98 -0.36 3.27
N ALA A 86 7.87 -0.94 2.82
CA ALA A 86 7.17 -2.00 3.53
C ALA A 86 8.08 -3.22 3.75
N ARG A 87 8.86 -3.61 2.75
CA ARG A 87 9.76 -4.77 2.80
C ARG A 87 10.97 -4.51 3.70
N ASP A 88 11.68 -3.41 3.49
CA ASP A 88 13.04 -3.20 4.00
C ASP A 88 13.07 -2.40 5.31
N GLU A 89 12.15 -1.45 5.49
CA GLU A 89 12.21 -0.48 6.59
C GLU A 89 11.18 -0.75 7.68
N TYR A 90 9.94 -1.06 7.29
CA TYR A 90 8.84 -1.27 8.24
C TYR A 90 8.91 -2.64 8.91
N LYS A 91 8.79 -2.64 10.24
CA LYS A 91 9.02 -3.80 11.12
C LYS A 91 7.84 -4.02 12.05
N LEU A 92 7.44 -5.29 12.17
CA LEU A 92 6.47 -5.76 13.15
C LEU A 92 6.98 -5.44 14.57
N ASP A 93 6.06 -5.09 15.46
CA ASP A 93 6.28 -4.72 16.86
C ASP A 93 7.14 -3.46 17.08
N HIS A 94 7.42 -2.71 16.00
CA HIS A 94 8.06 -1.40 16.07
C HIS A 94 7.21 -0.34 15.38
N HIS A 95 6.95 -0.53 14.09
CA HIS A 95 6.17 0.43 13.30
C HIS A 95 4.67 0.06 13.27
N TYR A 96 4.36 -1.23 13.40
CA TYR A 96 3.00 -1.75 13.40
C TYR A 96 2.92 -3.06 14.17
N MET A 97 1.71 -3.43 14.56
CA MET A 97 1.37 -4.76 15.08
C MET A 97 0.28 -5.42 14.24
N ILE A 98 0.09 -6.72 14.44
CA ILE A 98 -1.04 -7.47 13.90
C ILE A 98 -1.99 -7.78 15.04
N LYS A 99 -3.25 -7.39 14.92
CA LYS A 99 -4.28 -7.71 15.91
C LYS A 99 -5.62 -8.04 15.26
N PRO A 100 -6.44 -8.91 15.88
CA PRO A 100 -7.79 -9.17 15.39
C PRO A 100 -8.67 -7.92 15.52
N ASP A 101 -9.49 -7.67 14.50
CA ASP A 101 -10.59 -6.71 14.56
C ASP A 101 -11.81 -7.29 15.30
N GLU A 102 -12.91 -6.52 15.38
CA GLU A 102 -14.17 -6.95 16.00
C GLU A 102 -14.77 -8.22 15.38
N LYS A 103 -14.35 -8.58 14.16
CA LYS A 103 -14.78 -9.78 13.45
C LYS A 103 -13.77 -10.93 13.58
N ASN A 104 -12.79 -10.82 14.49
CA ASN A 104 -11.67 -11.75 14.66
C ASN A 104 -10.79 -11.91 13.41
N ILE A 105 -10.69 -10.88 12.57
CA ILE A 105 -9.82 -10.88 11.39
C ILE A 105 -8.54 -10.12 11.71
N ASN A 106 -7.39 -10.75 11.51
CA ASN A 106 -6.07 -10.12 11.73
C ASN A 106 -5.87 -8.93 10.79
N ARG A 107 -5.52 -7.77 11.37
CA ARG A 107 -5.25 -6.52 10.67
C ARG A 107 -3.94 -5.89 11.09
N ILE A 108 -3.28 -5.23 10.14
CA ILE A 108 -2.16 -4.32 10.41
C ILE A 108 -2.68 -3.13 11.18
N THR A 109 -2.04 -2.78 12.29
CA THR A 109 -2.35 -1.58 13.08
C THR A 109 -1.09 -0.76 13.31
N PRO A 110 -1.06 0.52 12.90
CA PRO A 110 0.06 1.42 13.17
C PRO A 110 0.35 1.60 14.65
N ILE A 111 1.64 1.68 14.98
CA ILE A 111 2.13 2.06 16.31
C ILE A 111 2.85 3.39 16.15
N ASP A 112 2.43 4.40 16.92
CA ASP A 112 3.15 5.67 17.01
C ASP A 112 4.29 5.55 18.03
N TYR A 113 5.33 4.78 17.70
CA TYR A 113 6.44 4.52 18.61
C TYR A 113 7.26 5.79 18.90
N SER A 114 7.37 6.68 17.93
CA SER A 114 8.24 7.85 17.98
C SER A 114 7.73 8.98 18.90
N ASN A 115 6.42 9.07 19.13
CA ASN A 115 5.86 10.14 19.97
C ASN A 115 5.21 9.64 21.26
N THR A 116 4.39 8.58 21.21
CA THR A 116 3.48 8.27 22.33
C THR A 116 3.41 6.80 22.71
N GLY A 117 3.85 5.89 21.85
CA GLY A 117 3.62 4.44 21.97
C GLY A 117 2.14 4.04 21.80
N ILE A 118 1.26 4.96 21.41
CA ILE A 118 -0.18 4.70 21.28
C ILE A 118 -0.46 3.91 20.00
N ILE A 119 -1.30 2.88 20.15
CA ILE A 119 -1.79 2.05 19.05
C ILE A 119 -2.89 2.81 18.30
N GLN A 120 -2.64 3.17 17.05
CA GLN A 120 -3.59 3.92 16.22
C GLN A 120 -4.52 2.97 15.44
N SER A 121 -5.43 2.33 16.19
CA SER A 121 -6.35 1.29 15.69
C SER A 121 -7.23 1.68 14.50
N SER A 122 -7.49 2.98 14.33
CA SER A 122 -8.34 3.54 13.28
C SER A 122 -7.57 4.16 12.12
N THR A 123 -6.24 4.07 12.12
CA THR A 123 -5.38 4.67 11.09
C THR A 123 -4.91 3.61 10.10
N MET A 124 -4.96 3.95 8.81
CA MET A 124 -4.31 3.19 7.74
C MET A 124 -3.32 4.11 7.03
N TRP A 125 -2.20 3.54 6.57
CA TRP A 125 -1.29 4.26 5.67
C TRP A 125 -1.89 4.35 4.27
N SER A 126 -1.66 5.48 3.61
CA SER A 126 -2.13 5.76 2.26
C SER A 126 -1.20 5.15 1.19
N ASP A 127 -1.57 5.35 -0.08
CA ASP A 127 -0.69 5.14 -1.23
C ASP A 127 -0.13 3.71 -1.36
N GLY A 128 -0.92 2.72 -0.96
CA GLY A 128 -0.57 1.30 -1.08
C GLY A 128 0.33 0.76 0.04
N LEU A 129 0.93 1.62 0.88
CA LEU A 129 1.86 1.17 1.93
C LEU A 129 1.20 0.17 2.89
N HIS A 130 -0.03 0.45 3.32
CA HIS A 130 -0.78 -0.44 4.20
C HIS A 130 -1.05 -1.80 3.54
N GLN A 131 -1.41 -1.79 2.25
CA GLN A 131 -1.63 -3.00 1.46
C GLN A 131 -0.36 -3.83 1.31
N PHE A 132 0.81 -3.20 1.11
CA PHE A 132 2.08 -3.91 1.06
C PHE A 132 2.44 -4.55 2.41
N LEU A 133 2.13 -3.90 3.54
CA LEU A 133 2.29 -4.52 4.86
C LEU A 133 1.35 -5.72 5.06
N GLN A 134 0.14 -5.66 4.51
CA GLN A 134 -0.78 -6.80 4.49
C GLN A 134 -0.22 -7.95 3.63
N LEU A 135 0.31 -7.65 2.43
CA LEU A 135 0.94 -8.66 1.56
C LEU A 135 2.19 -9.28 2.20
N LYS A 136 3.01 -8.48 2.88
CA LYS A 136 4.19 -8.94 3.65
C LYS A 136 3.84 -10.04 4.65
N HIS A 137 2.65 -9.95 5.25
CA HIS A 137 2.15 -10.90 6.24
C HIS A 137 1.06 -11.85 5.73
N ARG A 138 0.84 -11.89 4.41
CA ARG A 138 -0.19 -12.72 3.74
C ARG A 138 -1.61 -12.52 4.31
N LEU A 139 -1.91 -11.29 4.71
CA LEU A 139 -3.23 -10.89 5.21
C LEU A 139 -4.17 -10.54 4.05
N LYS A 140 -5.48 -10.53 4.33
CA LYS A 140 -6.49 -10.08 3.38
C LYS A 140 -6.29 -8.61 3.04
N LEU A 141 -6.22 -8.29 1.75
CA LEU A 141 -6.12 -6.90 1.28
C LEU A 141 -7.39 -6.12 1.63
N THR A 142 -7.19 -4.97 2.25
CA THR A 142 -8.23 -3.94 2.32
C THR A 142 -8.16 -3.05 1.08
N PRO A 143 -9.30 -2.52 0.62
CA PRO A 143 -9.33 -1.45 -0.38
C PRO A 143 -8.26 -0.38 -0.22
N LEU A 144 -7.77 0.16 -1.34
CA LEU A 144 -6.98 1.38 -1.34
C LEU A 144 -7.87 2.56 -0.89
N ASN A 145 -7.33 3.42 -0.04
CA ASN A 145 -7.97 4.65 0.44
C ASN A 145 -7.37 5.89 -0.23
#